data_AF-A0A7W7L946-F1
#
_entry.id   AF-A0A7W7L946-F1
#
_cell.length_a   1.000
_cell.length_b   1.000
_cell.length_c   1.000
_cell.angle_alpha   90.00
_cell.angle_beta   90.00
_cell.angle_gamma   90.00
#
_symmetry.space_group_name_H-M   'P 1'
#
loop_
_entity.id
_entity.type
_entity.pdbx_description
1 polymer ?
#
loop_
_entity_poly.entity_id
_entity_poly.type
_entity_poly.pdbx_seq_one_letter_code
_entity_poly.pdbx_strand_id
1 'polypeptide(L)'
;MSELYRSDRYFKVWQYTVSHRRLLLRSTLDNPPSTRIDVHFGGVSLMLLRPYYEGLVIREGTEKEHRLVASEYGVRVDLGSLFILGQDLSSFVVSGKPQWHEDEGEFGDPSWFGHMIGTP
;
A
#
# COMPACT_ATOMS: atom_id res chain seq x y z
N MET A 1 17.32 -1.48 -7.92
CA MET A 1 16.10 -1.31 -7.09
C MET A 1 15.66 0.13 -7.24
N SER A 2 14.37 0.36 -7.50
CA SER A 2 13.81 1.70 -7.66
C SER A 2 12.85 1.98 -6.51
N GLU A 3 13.17 2.97 -5.68
CA GLU A 3 12.24 3.53 -4.70
C GLU A 3 11.20 4.36 -5.44
N LEU A 4 9.92 4.12 -5.17
CA LEU A 4 8.80 4.82 -5.78
C LEU A 4 8.22 5.90 -4.87
N TYR A 5 8.23 5.64 -3.57
CA TYR A 5 7.63 6.52 -2.57
C TYR A 5 8.33 6.38 -1.22
N ARG A 6 8.42 7.50 -0.51
CA ARG A 6 8.93 7.58 0.86
C ARG A 6 8.19 8.64 1.65
N SER A 7 7.87 8.32 2.89
CA SER A 7 7.34 9.26 3.88
C SER A 7 7.73 8.80 5.28
N ASP A 8 8.05 9.73 6.17
CA ASP A 8 8.34 9.44 7.57
C ASP A 8 7.06 9.42 8.43
N ARG A 9 5.87 9.64 7.82
CA ARG A 9 4.59 9.62 8.53
C ARG A 9 4.20 8.21 8.96
N TYR A 10 3.38 8.14 9.99
CA TYR A 10 2.77 6.90 10.44
C TYR A 10 1.61 6.50 9.51
N PHE A 11 1.59 5.26 9.00
CA PHE A 11 0.52 4.75 8.14
C PHE A 11 -0.20 3.56 8.79
N LYS A 12 -1.53 3.52 8.66
CA LYS A 12 -2.36 2.36 9.04
C LYS A 12 -2.88 1.66 7.79
N VAL A 13 -3.05 0.35 7.86
CA VAL A 13 -3.95 -0.35 6.93
C VAL A 13 -5.35 0.18 7.18
N TRP A 14 -5.86 0.95 6.22
CA TRP A 14 -7.10 1.67 6.38
C TRP A 14 -8.29 0.84 5.95
N GLN A 15 -8.20 0.28 4.74
CA GLN A 15 -9.31 -0.45 4.14
C GLN A 15 -8.83 -1.39 3.05
N TYR A 16 -9.51 -2.52 2.94
CA TYR A 16 -9.47 -3.37 1.76
C TYR A 16 -10.89 -3.60 1.24
N THR A 17 -11.14 -3.40 -0.06
CA THR A 17 -12.45 -3.66 -0.66
C THR A 17 -12.39 -4.74 -1.72
N VAL A 18 -13.39 -5.64 -1.70
CA VAL A 18 -13.51 -6.71 -2.71
C VAL A 18 -13.73 -6.16 -4.11
N SER A 19 -14.48 -5.05 -4.24
CA SER A 19 -14.66 -4.38 -5.52
C SER A 19 -13.31 -3.84 -5.99
N HIS A 20 -12.88 -4.30 -7.17
CA HIS A 20 -11.58 -4.02 -7.78
C HIS A 20 -10.34 -4.39 -6.93
N ARG A 21 -10.50 -5.14 -5.83
CA ARG A 21 -9.42 -5.59 -4.94
C ARG A 21 -8.49 -4.44 -4.56
N ARG A 22 -9.05 -3.44 -3.87
CA ARG A 22 -8.37 -2.18 -3.57
C ARG A 22 -7.88 -2.20 -2.14
N LEU A 23 -6.60 -1.90 -1.93
CA LEU A 23 -6.01 -1.65 -0.63
C LEU A 23 -5.73 -0.15 -0.48
N LEU A 24 -6.05 0.40 0.69
CA LEU A 24 -5.68 1.75 1.10
C LEU A 24 -4.85 1.70 2.38
N LEU A 25 -3.69 2.36 2.34
CA LEU A 25 -2.96 2.77 3.52
C LEU A 25 -3.19 4.26 3.71
N ARG A 26 -3.43 4.69 4.95
CA ARG A 26 -3.68 6.10 5.28
C ARG A 26 -2.72 6.55 6.36
N SER A 27 -2.07 7.69 6.15
CA SER A 27 -1.47 8.43 7.25
C SER A 27 -2.56 9.20 7.97
N THR A 28 -2.69 8.98 9.27
CA THR A 28 -3.62 9.73 10.10
C THR A 28 -3.08 11.13 10.38
N LEU A 29 -3.94 12.04 10.86
CA LEU A 29 -3.57 13.40 11.29
C LEU A 29 -2.83 13.40 12.65
N ASP A 30 -2.38 12.22 13.09
CA ASP A 30 -1.77 11.99 14.38
C ASP A 30 -0.31 12.48 14.30
N ASN A 31 0.06 13.48 15.11
CA ASN A 31 1.25 14.33 14.96
C ASN A 31 1.21 15.22 13.69
N PRO A 32 1.66 16.49 13.78
CA PRO A 32 1.73 17.40 12.62
C PRO A 32 2.31 16.68 11.37
N PRO A 33 1.75 16.89 10.17
CA PRO A 33 0.87 17.99 9.76
C PRO A 33 -0.64 17.68 9.74
N SER A 34 -1.46 18.72 9.57
CA SER A 34 -2.93 18.67 9.48
C SER A 34 -3.46 18.12 8.15
N THR A 35 -2.66 17.33 7.44
CA THR A 35 -3.01 16.68 6.17
C THR A 35 -2.85 15.17 6.30
N ARG A 36 -3.65 14.43 5.54
CA ARG A 36 -3.53 12.97 5.44
C ARG A 36 -2.95 12.59 4.08
N ILE A 37 -2.23 11.47 4.04
CA ILE A 37 -1.75 10.86 2.82
C ILE A 37 -2.44 9.52 2.66
N ASP A 38 -3.06 9.34 1.51
CA ASP A 38 -3.63 8.07 1.07
C ASP A 38 -2.71 7.41 0.06
N VAL A 39 -2.38 6.15 0.29
CA VAL A 39 -1.67 5.28 -0.67
C VAL A 39 -2.61 4.16 -1.10
N HIS A 40 -2.88 4.10 -2.41
CA HIS A 40 -3.80 3.17 -3.02
C HIS A 40 -3.06 2.12 -3.86
N PHE A 41 -3.46 0.87 -3.69
CA PHE A 41 -3.07 -0.25 -4.54
C PHE A 41 -4.34 -0.84 -5.17
N GLY A 42 -4.39 -0.88 -6.50
CA GLY A 42 -5.51 -1.44 -7.27
C GLY A 42 -5.21 -2.83 -7.82
N GLY A 43 -6.22 -3.69 -7.90
CA GLY A 43 -6.08 -5.03 -8.48
C GLY A 43 -5.17 -5.95 -7.67
N VAL A 44 -5.18 -5.81 -6.35
CA VAL A 44 -4.35 -6.61 -5.44
C VAL A 44 -4.63 -8.09 -5.64
N SER A 45 -3.60 -8.89 -5.90
CA SER A 45 -3.69 -10.35 -6.06
C SER A 45 -3.10 -11.10 -4.87
N LEU A 46 -2.14 -10.50 -4.16
CA LEU A 46 -1.53 -11.04 -2.96
C LEU A 46 -1.03 -9.88 -2.08
N MET A 47 -1.11 -10.01 -0.76
CA MET A 47 -0.55 -9.02 0.16
C MET A 47 -0.09 -9.69 1.46
N LEU A 48 1.04 -9.21 1.99
CA LEU A 48 1.53 -9.47 3.35
C LEU A 48 1.74 -8.12 4.02
N LEU A 49 0.91 -7.79 5.01
CA LEU A 49 0.87 -6.46 5.60
C LEU A 49 1.18 -6.50 7.09
N ARG A 50 1.86 -5.45 7.56
CA ARG A 50 1.81 -5.07 8.98
C ARG A 50 0.53 -4.25 9.19
N PRO A 51 -0.06 -4.25 10.40
CA PRO A 51 -1.25 -3.42 10.66
C PRO A 51 -0.95 -1.92 10.54
N TYR A 52 0.31 -1.52 10.77
CA TYR A 52 0.78 -0.15 10.67
C TYR A 52 2.29 -0.08 10.33
N TYR A 53 2.73 1.12 9.97
CA TYR A 53 4.10 1.44 9.56
C TYR A 53 4.55 2.76 10.17
N GLU A 54 5.67 2.77 10.87
CA GLU A 54 6.37 3.99 11.34
C GLU A 54 7.29 4.48 10.22
N GLY A 55 6.78 5.38 9.39
CA GLY A 55 7.36 5.67 8.08
C GLY A 55 6.99 4.58 7.06
N LEU A 56 6.89 4.99 5.79
CA LEU A 56 6.55 4.11 4.68
C LEU A 56 7.52 4.31 3.54
N VAL A 57 8.16 3.23 3.11
CA VAL A 57 8.96 3.15 1.89
C VAL A 57 8.29 2.15 0.97
N ILE A 58 8.08 2.55 -0.29
CA ILE A 58 7.56 1.66 -1.32
C ILE A 58 8.60 1.57 -2.42
N ARG A 59 9.03 0.35 -2.71
CA ARG A 59 9.96 0.07 -3.82
C ARG A 59 9.46 -1.08 -4.66
N GLU A 60 9.89 -1.10 -5.91
CA GLU A 60 9.69 -2.28 -6.75
C GLU A 60 10.53 -3.45 -6.23
N GLY A 61 9.93 -4.64 -6.24
CA GLY A 61 10.63 -5.88 -5.96
C GLY A 61 11.70 -6.17 -7.01
N THR A 62 12.82 -6.75 -6.61
CA THR A 62 13.82 -7.28 -7.53
C THR A 62 13.31 -8.56 -8.21
N GLU A 63 13.91 -8.97 -9.33
CA GLU A 63 13.55 -10.24 -9.97
C GLU A 63 13.71 -11.46 -9.03
N LYS A 64 14.72 -11.41 -8.14
CA LYS A 64 14.92 -12.46 -7.12
C LYS A 64 13.73 -12.51 -6.16
N GLU A 65 13.27 -11.36 -5.70
CA GLU A 65 12.10 -11.24 -4.81
C GLU A 65 10.81 -11.69 -5.50
N HIS A 66 10.63 -11.36 -6.79
CA HIS A 66 9.50 -11.87 -7.58
C HIS A 66 9.47 -13.40 -7.60
N ARG A 67 10.62 -14.05 -7.86
CA ARG A 67 10.72 -15.52 -7.86
C ARG A 67 10.45 -16.13 -6.48
N LEU A 68 10.95 -15.50 -5.41
CA LEU A 68 10.72 -15.97 -4.05
C LEU A 68 9.24 -15.90 -3.68
N VAL A 69 8.57 -14.77 -3.92
CA VAL A 69 7.13 -14.62 -3.64
C VAL A 69 6.31 -15.60 -4.49
N ALA A 70 6.63 -15.76 -5.77
CA ALA A 70 5.94 -16.71 -6.63
C ALA A 70 6.06 -18.16 -6.14
N SER A 71 7.26 -18.56 -5.73
CA SER A 71 7.53 -19.91 -5.23
C SER A 71 6.89 -20.17 -3.87
N GLU A 72 6.99 -19.22 -2.94
CA GLU A 72 6.51 -19.38 -1.56
C GLU A 72 4.98 -19.45 -1.49
N TYR A 73 4.30 -18.59 -2.26
CA TYR A 73 2.85 -18.44 -2.19
C TYR A 73 2.10 -19.14 -3.32
N GLY A 74 2.82 -19.80 -4.26
CA GLY A 74 2.20 -20.51 -5.38
C GLY A 74 1.41 -19.61 -6.33
N VAL A 75 1.78 -18.34 -6.44
CA VAL A 75 1.10 -17.34 -7.28
C VAL A 75 1.97 -16.90 -8.46
N ARG A 76 1.32 -16.45 -9.53
CA ARG A 76 2.01 -15.72 -10.59
C ARG A 76 2.25 -14.28 -10.16
N VAL A 77 3.50 -13.82 -10.24
CA VAL A 77 3.90 -12.44 -9.99
C VAL A 77 4.54 -11.90 -11.27
N ASP A 78 3.83 -11.04 -11.99
CA ASP A 78 4.35 -10.42 -13.21
C ASP A 78 5.42 -9.37 -12.85
N LEU A 79 6.41 -9.17 -13.74
CA LEU A 79 7.42 -8.14 -13.52
C LEU A 79 6.77 -6.76 -13.36
N GLY A 80 7.21 -6.02 -12.33
CA GLY A 80 6.68 -4.69 -12.01
C GLY A 80 5.35 -4.70 -11.26
N SER A 81 4.85 -5.87 -10.85
CA SER A 81 3.64 -5.99 -10.02
C SER A 81 3.91 -6.16 -8.53
N LEU A 82 5.15 -6.46 -8.13
CA LEU A 82 5.54 -6.63 -6.73
C LEU A 82 6.07 -5.33 -6.13
N PHE A 83 5.41 -4.84 -5.09
CA PHE A 83 5.81 -3.66 -4.33
C PHE A 83 6.13 -4.04 -2.89
N ILE A 84 7.35 -3.73 -2.45
CA ILE A 84 7.82 -4.00 -1.09
C ILE A 84 7.56 -2.78 -0.22
N LEU A 85 6.96 -3.01 0.95
CA LEU A 85 6.65 -1.98 1.95
C LEU A 85 7.73 -2.02 3.03
N GLY A 86 8.82 -1.28 2.80
CA GLY A 86 10.03 -1.29 3.61
C GLY A 86 11.25 -1.77 2.84
N GLN A 87 12.18 -2.42 3.55
CA GLN A 87 13.48 -2.80 3.01
C GLN A 87 13.55 -4.27 2.55
N ASP A 88 12.67 -5.15 3.02
CA ASP A 88 12.71 -6.59 2.79
C ASP A 88 11.32 -7.20 2.58
N LEU A 89 11.26 -8.52 2.33
CA LEU A 89 10.02 -9.27 2.08
C LEU A 89 9.12 -9.46 3.33
N SER A 90 9.37 -8.77 4.45
CA SER A 90 8.47 -8.83 5.62
C SER A 90 7.14 -8.12 5.41
N SER A 91 7.01 -7.29 4.36
CA SER A 91 5.74 -6.73 3.93
C SER A 91 5.76 -6.37 2.44
N PHE A 92 4.71 -6.75 1.72
CA PHE A 92 4.60 -6.50 0.28
C PHE A 92 3.15 -6.54 -0.22
N VAL A 93 2.96 -6.00 -1.41
CA VAL A 93 1.70 -6.04 -2.17
C VAL A 93 2.02 -6.44 -3.61
N VAL A 94 1.27 -7.41 -4.15
CA VAL A 94 1.24 -7.71 -5.58
C VAL A 94 0.01 -7.06 -6.19
N SER A 95 0.20 -6.06 -7.04
CA SER A 95 -0.88 -5.21 -7.58
C SER A 95 -0.47 -4.50 -8.87
N GLY A 96 -1.36 -3.65 -9.39
CA GLY A 96 -0.94 -2.57 -10.30
C GLY A 96 -0.09 -1.53 -9.58
N LYS A 97 0.48 -0.57 -10.33
CA LYS A 97 1.35 0.48 -9.80
C LYS A 97 0.64 1.27 -8.68
N PRO A 98 1.27 1.46 -7.51
CA PRO A 98 0.68 2.23 -6.42
C PRO A 98 0.53 3.69 -6.81
N GLN A 99 -0.48 4.33 -6.23
CA GLN A 99 -0.78 5.75 -6.38
C GLN A 99 -0.88 6.37 -4.99
N TRP A 100 -0.56 7.66 -4.86
CA TRP A 100 -0.71 8.37 -3.60
C TRP A 100 -1.26 9.78 -3.80
N HIS A 101 -1.96 10.27 -2.79
CA HIS A 101 -2.52 11.62 -2.75
C HIS A 101 -2.46 12.17 -1.33
N GLU A 102 -2.15 13.45 -1.19
CA GLU A 102 -2.18 14.15 0.08
C GLU A 102 -3.27 15.23 0.05
N ASP A 103 -4.14 15.24 1.05
CA ASP A 103 -5.25 16.18 1.16
C ASP A 103 -5.54 16.59 2.63
N GLU A 104 -6.47 17.53 2.80
CA GLU A 104 -6.89 18.08 4.09
C GLU A 104 -8.14 17.36 4.67
N GLY A 105 -8.50 16.19 4.14
CA GLY A 105 -9.67 15.45 4.61
C GLY A 105 -9.51 14.89 6.02
N GLU A 106 -10.62 14.78 6.75
CA GLU A 106 -10.65 14.21 8.08
C GLU A 106 -10.50 12.68 8.08
N PHE A 107 -10.40 12.09 9.27
CA PHE A 107 -10.29 10.63 9.44
C PHE A 107 -11.40 9.87 8.71
N GLY A 108 -12.66 10.30 8.87
CA GLY A 108 -13.84 9.65 8.29
C GLY A 108 -14.10 9.98 6.82
N ASP A 109 -13.43 10.99 6.26
CA ASP A 109 -13.74 11.43 4.91
C ASP A 109 -13.34 10.38 3.87
N PRO A 110 -14.10 10.27 2.76
CA PRO A 110 -13.74 9.42 1.64
C PRO A 110 -12.33 9.74 1.12
N SER A 111 -11.63 8.71 0.62
CA SER A 111 -10.35 8.91 -0.06
C SER A 111 -10.53 9.69 -1.37
N TRP A 112 -9.50 10.43 -1.79
CA TRP A 112 -9.42 11.00 -3.15
C TRP A 112 -9.59 9.94 -4.24
N PHE A 113 -9.17 8.70 -3.97
CA PHE A 113 -9.39 7.57 -4.88
C PHE A 113 -10.86 7.09 -4.91
N GLY A 114 -11.79 7.84 -4.34
CA GLY A 114 -13.22 7.58 -4.31
C GLY A 114 -13.66 6.73 -3.13
N HIS A 115 -14.98 6.60 -2.98
CA HIS A 115 -15.58 5.84 -1.89
C HIS A 115 -15.25 4.35 -2.04
N MET A 116 -14.66 3.81 -0.99
CA MET A 116 -14.43 2.38 -0.84
C MET A 116 -15.54 1.84 0.06
N ILE A 117 -16.40 1.00 -0.51
CA ILE A 117 -17.55 0.41 0.18
C ILE A 117 -17.00 -0.68 1.10
N GLY A 118 -17.24 -0.61 2.41
CA GLY A 118 -16.80 -1.67 3.32
C GLY A 118 -16.63 -1.32 4.80
N THR A 119 -16.96 -0.12 5.25
CA THR A 119 -17.04 0.21 6.68
C THR A 119 -18.37 0.91 6.93
N PRO A 120 -19.14 0.49 7.95
CA PRO A 120 -20.41 1.14 8.31
C PRO A 120 -20.23 2.60 8.71
#